data_AF-A0A3E2CS75-F1
#
_entry.id   AF-A0A3E2CS75-F1
#
_cell.length_a   1.000
_cell.length_b   1.000
_cell.length_c   1.000
_cell.angle_alpha   90.00
_cell.angle_beta   90.00
_cell.angle_gamma   90.00
#
_symmetry.space_group_name_H-M   'P 1'
#
loop_
_entity.id
_entity.type
_entity.pdbx_description
1 polymer ?
#
loop_
_entity_poly.entity_id
_entity_poly.type
_entity_poly.pdbx_seq_one_letter_code
_entity_poly.pdbx_strand_id
1 'polypeptide(L)'
;MFKSMKPVAIVASLVMIGSIAACGPADSKEADPDVARSYDVSHVQKDDAVAALVPAPVAKTGELTVGVNVSYAPAEFFAADGKTPVGYEIDFSKALAKVMGLKAKIMHAQFDSIIPAIGSKYNVGISGFTVNAERMKSVDFITYANAGLSFEVRKGNPTKVDPKNLCGKK
;
A
#
# COMPACT_ATOMS: atom_id res chain seq x y z
N MET A 1 -1.46 -72.06 -51.63
CA MET A 1 -0.89 -72.16 -50.27
C MET A 1 0.09 -71.01 -50.07
N PHE A 2 -0.13 -70.22 -49.01
CA PHE A 2 0.70 -69.12 -48.48
C PHE A 2 1.23 -68.07 -49.47
N LYS A 3 0.53 -66.92 -49.55
CA LYS A 3 1.10 -65.68 -50.10
C LYS A 3 1.02 -64.55 -49.07
N SER A 4 2.16 -64.37 -48.41
CA SER A 4 2.78 -63.15 -47.86
C SER A 4 1.90 -61.97 -47.44
N MET A 5 1.97 -61.70 -46.14
CA MET A 5 1.43 -60.59 -45.37
C MET A 5 2.33 -59.34 -45.51
N LYS A 6 1.75 -58.15 -45.71
CA LYS A 6 2.39 -56.86 -45.42
C LYS A 6 1.40 -55.94 -44.69
N PRO A 7 1.86 -55.18 -43.67
CA PRO A 7 0.98 -54.46 -42.76
C PRO A 7 0.68 -53.04 -43.26
N VAL A 8 -0.55 -52.57 -43.06
CA VAL A 8 -0.89 -51.14 -43.16
C VAL A 8 -1.07 -50.63 -41.74
N ALA A 9 -0.05 -49.94 -41.25
CA ALA A 9 -0.09 -49.22 -39.98
C ALA A 9 -0.79 -47.88 -40.18
N ILE A 10 -1.89 -47.65 -39.47
CA ILE A 10 -2.49 -46.33 -39.29
C ILE A 10 -1.90 -45.78 -37.98
N VAL A 11 -1.01 -44.81 -38.07
CA VAL A 11 -0.53 -44.02 -36.93
C VAL A 11 -1.18 -42.65 -37.02
N ALA A 12 -2.11 -42.37 -36.10
CA ALA A 12 -2.70 -41.06 -35.90
C ALA A 12 -1.69 -40.17 -35.16
N SER A 13 -1.00 -39.30 -35.90
CA SER A 13 -0.08 -38.31 -35.33
C SER A 13 -0.85 -37.07 -34.88
N LEU A 14 -0.89 -36.83 -33.57
CA LEU A 14 -1.21 -35.52 -32.99
C LEU A 14 -0.15 -34.50 -33.42
N VAL A 15 -0.55 -33.46 -34.15
CA VAL A 15 0.25 -32.25 -34.36
C VAL A 15 -0.46 -31.11 -33.65
N MET A 16 0.05 -30.73 -32.47
CA MET A 16 -0.26 -29.43 -31.87
C MET A 16 0.33 -28.33 -32.75
N ILE A 17 -0.53 -27.63 -33.49
CA ILE A 17 -0.13 -26.39 -34.17
C ILE A 17 -0.15 -25.29 -33.10
N GLY A 18 1.05 -24.94 -32.64
CA GLY A 18 1.30 -23.76 -31.83
C GLY A 18 0.93 -22.50 -32.61
N SER A 19 0.03 -21.70 -32.03
CA SER A 19 -0.20 -20.32 -32.46
C SER A 19 1.04 -19.51 -32.15
N ILE A 20 1.87 -19.29 -33.16
CA ILE A 20 2.87 -18.21 -33.15
C ILE A 20 2.06 -16.91 -33.19
N ALA A 21 1.77 -16.35 -32.02
CA ALA A 21 1.29 -14.99 -31.90
C ALA A 21 2.41 -14.06 -32.39
N ALA A 22 2.12 -13.32 -33.46
CA ALA A 22 2.97 -12.30 -34.02
C ALA A 22 3.34 -11.28 -32.94
N CYS A 23 4.65 -11.09 -32.76
CA CYS A 23 5.23 -10.12 -31.84
C CYS A 23 5.15 -8.73 -32.48
N GLY A 24 4.30 -7.87 -31.93
CA GLY A 24 4.36 -6.42 -32.09
C GLY A 24 4.30 -5.79 -30.69
N PRO A 25 5.01 -4.69 -30.42
CA PRO A 25 5.02 -4.07 -29.11
C PRO A 25 3.68 -3.33 -28.93
N ALA A 26 2.67 -4.06 -28.48
CA ALA A 26 1.58 -3.42 -27.77
C ALA A 26 2.11 -3.14 -26.37
N ASP A 27 2.25 -1.85 -26.02
CA ASP A 27 2.39 -1.40 -24.64
C ASP A 27 1.16 -1.86 -23.84
N SER A 28 1.14 -3.13 -23.44
CA SER A 28 0.33 -3.56 -22.32
C SER A 28 0.94 -2.88 -21.11
N LYS A 29 0.32 -1.78 -20.67
CA LYS A 29 0.49 -1.29 -19.30
C LYS A 29 0.14 -2.46 -18.38
N GLU A 30 1.15 -3.23 -18.00
CA GLU A 30 1.03 -4.25 -16.99
C GLU A 30 0.52 -3.57 -15.73
N ALA A 31 -0.51 -4.15 -15.11
CA ALA A 31 -1.12 -3.55 -13.93
C ALA A 31 -0.07 -3.45 -12.82
N ASP A 32 0.05 -2.27 -12.22
CA ASP A 32 1.02 -2.03 -11.15
C ASP A 32 0.74 -2.99 -9.98
N PRO A 33 1.70 -3.86 -9.61
CA PRO A 33 1.48 -4.87 -8.60
C PRO A 33 1.28 -4.26 -7.20
N ASP A 34 1.77 -3.06 -6.94
CA ASP A 34 1.57 -2.38 -5.65
C ASP A 34 0.15 -1.81 -5.55
N VAL A 35 -0.42 -1.35 -6.66
CA VAL A 35 -1.85 -1.00 -6.75
C VAL A 35 -2.72 -2.26 -6.63
N ALA A 36 -2.31 -3.37 -7.25
CA ALA A 36 -3.06 -4.63 -7.18
C ALA A 36 -3.08 -5.25 -5.76
N ARG A 37 -2.10 -4.92 -4.92
CA ARG A 37 -2.02 -5.36 -3.51
C ARG A 37 -2.80 -4.48 -2.54
N SER A 38 -3.28 -3.31 -2.97
CA SER A 38 -4.10 -2.46 -2.12
C SER A 38 -5.36 -3.19 -1.65
N TYR A 39 -5.77 -2.90 -0.42
CA TYR A 39 -6.97 -3.47 0.15
C TYR A 39 -8.21 -2.81 -0.48
N ASP A 40 -9.14 -3.63 -1.00
CA ASP A 40 -10.38 -3.11 -1.55
C ASP A 40 -11.31 -2.62 -0.44
N VAL A 41 -11.39 -1.31 -0.26
CA VAL A 41 -12.28 -0.66 0.71
C VAL A 41 -13.70 -0.42 0.16
N SER A 42 -14.07 -0.96 -1.02
CA SER A 42 -15.37 -0.75 -1.64
C SER A 42 -16.54 -1.15 -0.73
N HIS A 43 -16.38 -2.24 0.02
CA HIS A 43 -17.37 -2.80 0.93
C HIS A 43 -17.54 -2.03 2.24
N VAL A 44 -16.59 -1.17 2.62
CA VAL A 44 -16.71 -0.33 3.82
C VAL A 44 -17.85 0.66 3.63
N GLN A 45 -18.85 0.57 4.51
CA GLN A 45 -20.05 1.40 4.51
C GLN A 45 -19.91 2.59 5.45
N LYS A 46 -20.68 3.64 5.16
CA LYS A 46 -20.89 4.73 6.10
C LYS A 46 -21.56 4.21 7.37
N ASP A 47 -21.08 4.65 8.52
CA ASP A 47 -21.75 4.49 9.80
C ASP A 47 -22.44 5.82 10.16
N ASP A 48 -23.77 5.80 10.30
CA ASP A 48 -24.55 7.02 10.54
C ASP A 48 -24.24 7.66 11.89
N ALA A 49 -23.91 6.86 12.92
CA ALA A 49 -23.56 7.39 14.23
C ALA A 49 -22.18 8.06 14.19
N VAL A 50 -21.20 7.48 13.49
CA VAL A 50 -19.88 8.10 13.30
C VAL A 50 -19.99 9.34 12.42
N ALA A 51 -20.74 9.27 11.31
CA ALA A 51 -20.93 10.41 10.41
C ALA A 51 -21.58 11.61 11.14
N ALA A 52 -22.49 11.37 12.09
CA ALA A 52 -23.09 12.42 12.91
C ALA A 52 -22.11 13.11 13.88
N LEU A 53 -20.98 12.46 14.22
CA LEU A 53 -19.93 13.02 15.07
C LEU A 53 -18.92 13.88 14.29
N VAL A 54 -18.96 13.87 12.95
CA VAL A 54 -18.04 14.67 12.13
C VAL A 54 -18.32 16.16 12.34
N PRO A 55 -17.30 16.98 12.69
CA PRO A 55 -17.48 18.41 12.87
C PRO A 55 -18.03 19.08 11.60
N ALA A 56 -18.98 20.00 11.78
CA ALA A 56 -19.66 20.68 10.66
C ALA A 56 -18.72 21.32 9.62
N PRO A 57 -17.58 21.95 9.99
CA PRO A 57 -16.65 22.49 9.00
C PRO A 57 -16.05 21.42 8.07
N VAL A 58 -15.82 20.20 8.58
CA VAL A 58 -15.30 19.06 7.81
C VAL A 58 -16.42 18.41 7.02
N ALA A 59 -17.59 18.18 7.64
CA ALA A 59 -18.76 17.62 6.95
C ALA A 59 -19.16 18.45 5.71
N LYS A 60 -19.04 19.79 5.79
CA LYS A 60 -19.34 20.71 4.70
C LYS A 60 -18.42 20.56 3.48
N THR A 61 -17.16 20.13 3.66
CA THR A 61 -16.26 19.89 2.51
C THR A 61 -16.59 18.59 1.79
N GLY A 62 -17.20 17.62 2.49
CA GLY A 62 -17.39 16.25 2.00
C GLY A 62 -16.08 15.45 1.92
N GLU A 63 -14.98 15.98 2.46
CA GLU A 63 -13.64 15.41 2.36
C GLU A 63 -12.96 15.33 3.73
N LEU A 64 -12.30 14.20 4.01
CA LEU A 64 -11.33 14.07 5.09
C LEU A 64 -9.94 14.33 4.51
N THR A 65 -9.34 15.48 4.80
CA THR A 65 -7.97 15.79 4.35
C THR A 65 -6.95 15.13 5.26
N VAL A 66 -6.11 14.26 4.68
CA VAL A 66 -5.15 13.43 5.41
C VAL A 66 -3.73 13.79 5.00
N GLY A 67 -2.95 14.31 5.94
CA GLY A 67 -1.52 14.54 5.75
C GLY A 67 -0.73 13.24 5.90
N VAL A 68 0.04 12.89 4.87
CA VAL A 68 0.84 11.66 4.78
C VAL A 68 2.22 11.95 4.20
N ASN A 69 3.24 11.19 4.61
CA ASN A 69 4.55 11.21 3.95
C ASN A 69 4.70 9.98 3.06
N VAL A 70 4.24 10.09 1.81
CA VAL A 70 4.14 9.00 0.81
C VAL A 70 5.52 8.51 0.31
N SER A 71 6.33 7.96 1.20
CA SER A 71 7.69 7.44 0.96
C SER A 71 8.09 6.27 1.85
N TYR A 72 7.16 5.72 2.63
CA TYR A 72 7.40 4.69 3.62
C TYR A 72 6.63 3.40 3.30
N ALA A 73 7.22 2.53 2.47
CA ALA A 73 6.63 1.23 2.16
C ALA A 73 6.76 0.25 3.35
N PRO A 74 5.75 -0.61 3.61
CA PRO A 74 4.48 -0.77 2.88
C PRO A 74 3.32 0.10 3.40
N ALA A 75 3.60 1.08 4.25
CA ALA A 75 2.60 1.90 4.95
C ALA A 75 1.95 2.94 4.04
N GLU A 76 2.75 3.84 3.48
CA GLU A 76 2.31 4.85 2.53
C GLU A 76 3.46 5.19 1.58
N PHE A 77 3.30 4.87 0.29
CA PHE A 77 4.35 5.05 -0.70
C PHE A 77 3.73 5.26 -2.08
N PHE A 78 4.50 5.80 -3.01
CA PHE A 78 4.04 5.93 -4.39
C PHE A 78 4.17 4.59 -5.09
N ALA A 79 3.15 4.24 -5.87
CA ALA A 79 3.21 3.14 -6.81
C ALA A 79 4.33 3.37 -7.84
N ALA A 80 4.58 2.40 -8.73
CA ALA A 80 5.66 2.47 -9.71
C ALA A 80 5.54 3.68 -10.66
N ASP A 81 4.34 4.25 -10.80
CA ASP A 81 4.10 5.49 -11.56
C ASP A 81 4.67 6.76 -10.89
N GLY A 82 5.13 6.67 -9.64
CA GLY A 82 5.69 7.75 -8.86
C GLY A 82 4.68 8.82 -8.44
N LYS A 83 3.37 8.56 -8.57
CA LYS A 83 2.30 9.55 -8.38
C LYS A 83 1.13 9.04 -7.56
N THR A 84 0.78 7.76 -7.69
CA THR A 84 -0.39 7.17 -7.03
C THR A 84 -0.02 6.72 -5.61
N PRO A 85 -0.58 7.32 -4.55
CA PRO A 85 -0.35 6.85 -3.19
C PRO A 85 -1.01 5.49 -2.97
N VAL A 86 -0.24 4.53 -2.46
CA VAL A 86 -0.64 3.17 -2.10
C VAL A 86 -0.05 2.80 -0.73
N GLY A 87 -0.51 1.69 -0.16
CA GLY A 87 -0.06 1.19 1.15
C GLY A 87 -1.18 1.11 2.18
N TYR A 88 -0.91 0.42 3.28
CA TYR A 88 -1.95 0.10 4.26
C TYR A 88 -2.51 1.35 4.98
N GLU A 89 -1.71 2.42 5.17
CA GLU A 89 -2.18 3.67 5.78
C GLU A 89 -3.01 4.50 4.80
N ILE A 90 -2.75 4.38 3.50
CA ILE A 90 -3.58 4.97 2.45
C ILE A 90 -4.95 4.29 2.41
N ASP A 91 -4.99 2.97 2.47
CA ASP A 91 -6.25 2.22 2.46
C ASP A 91 -7.02 2.39 3.77
N PHE A 92 -6.33 2.43 4.91
CA PHE A 92 -6.91 2.81 6.20
C PHE A 92 -7.55 4.20 6.16
N SER A 93 -6.87 5.19 5.58
CA SER A 93 -7.39 6.55 5.43
C SER A 93 -8.68 6.59 4.59
N LYS A 94 -8.72 5.82 3.48
CA LYS A 94 -9.92 5.71 2.64
C LYS A 94 -11.07 5.03 3.40
N ALA A 95 -10.78 3.97 4.15
CA ALA A 95 -11.78 3.28 4.96
C ALA A 95 -12.35 4.18 6.06
N LEU A 96 -11.49 4.93 6.76
CA LEU A 96 -11.88 5.88 7.80
C LEU A 96 -12.83 6.96 7.23
N ALA A 97 -12.46 7.56 6.11
CA ALA A 97 -13.31 8.55 5.44
C ALA A 97 -14.66 7.96 5.04
N LYS A 98 -14.69 6.73 4.51
CA LYS A 98 -15.95 6.05 4.14
C LYS A 98 -16.88 5.86 5.33
N VAL A 99 -16.37 5.39 6.47
CA VAL A 99 -17.16 5.24 7.71
C VAL A 99 -17.76 6.59 8.15
N MET A 100 -17.00 7.67 7.99
CA MET A 100 -17.46 9.05 8.26
C MET A 100 -18.42 9.62 7.20
N GLY A 101 -18.66 8.92 6.09
CA GLY A 101 -19.46 9.42 4.97
C GLY A 101 -18.75 10.50 4.13
N LEU A 102 -17.41 10.53 4.17
CA LEU A 102 -16.55 11.48 3.47
C LEU A 102 -15.71 10.78 2.38
N LYS A 103 -15.09 11.58 1.51
CA LYS A 103 -14.01 11.12 0.63
C LYS A 103 -12.65 11.39 1.26
N ALA A 104 -11.74 10.42 1.24
CA ALA A 104 -10.36 10.67 1.66
C ALA A 104 -9.64 11.53 0.61
N LYS A 105 -9.02 12.62 1.06
CA LYS A 105 -8.11 13.44 0.26
C LYS A 105 -6.70 13.31 0.83
N ILE A 106 -5.92 12.47 0.17
CA ILE A 106 -4.53 12.18 0.54
C ILE A 106 -3.64 13.35 0.12
N MET A 107 -2.92 13.93 1.07
CA MET A 107 -2.04 15.07 0.86
C MET A 107 -0.61 14.72 1.26
N HIS A 108 0.24 14.50 0.26
CA HIS A 108 1.67 14.28 0.47
C HIS A 108 2.34 15.51 1.08
N ALA A 109 3.14 15.31 2.12
CA ALA A 109 3.98 16.32 2.75
C ALA A 109 5.26 15.74 3.35
N GLN A 110 6.19 16.61 3.73
CA GLN A 110 7.35 16.22 4.55
C GLN A 110 6.87 15.86 5.96
N PHE A 111 7.37 14.74 6.50
CA PHE A 111 6.90 14.15 7.76
C PHE A 111 6.80 15.16 8.92
N ASP A 112 7.85 15.94 9.16
CA ASP A 112 7.91 16.92 10.25
C ASP A 112 6.93 18.09 10.10
N SER A 113 6.42 18.33 8.88
CA SER A 113 5.48 19.42 8.59
C SER A 113 4.01 19.03 8.81
N ILE A 114 3.71 17.73 8.94
CA ILE A 114 2.33 17.25 9.00
C ILE A 114 1.65 17.67 10.29
N ILE A 115 2.22 17.30 11.45
CA ILE A 115 1.62 17.60 12.76
C ILE A 115 1.35 19.11 12.96
N PRO A 116 2.31 20.02 12.69
CA PRO A 116 2.08 21.46 12.81
C PRO A 116 0.98 22.01 11.90
N ALA A 117 0.64 21.30 10.82
CA ALA A 117 -0.36 21.72 9.85
C ALA A 117 -1.75 21.08 10.06
N ILE A 118 -1.91 20.23 11.08
CA ILE A 118 -3.23 19.70 11.48
C ILE A 118 -4.10 20.86 11.99
N GLY A 119 -5.37 20.87 11.61
CA GLY A 119 -6.33 21.93 11.89
C GLY A 119 -6.30 23.12 10.92
N SER A 120 -5.19 23.34 10.21
CA SER A 120 -5.06 24.41 9.20
C SER A 120 -5.05 23.92 7.76
N LYS A 121 -4.33 22.83 7.47
CA LYS A 121 -4.27 22.19 6.15
C LYS A 121 -4.87 20.79 6.13
N TYR A 122 -4.66 20.03 7.21
CA TYR A 122 -5.10 18.64 7.33
C TYR A 122 -6.13 18.50 8.43
N ASN A 123 -7.11 17.62 8.26
CA ASN A 123 -7.99 17.23 9.35
C ASN A 123 -7.27 16.24 10.29
N VAL A 124 -6.49 15.32 9.72
CA VAL A 124 -5.72 14.31 10.46
C VAL A 124 -4.37 14.06 9.79
N GLY A 125 -3.40 13.58 10.57
CA GLY A 125 -2.13 13.05 10.08
C GLY A 125 -2.07 11.55 10.31
N ILE A 126 -1.80 10.77 9.26
CA ILE A 126 -1.65 9.30 9.32
C ILE A 126 -0.38 8.98 8.55
N SER A 127 0.72 8.75 9.25
CA SER A 127 2.03 8.51 8.63
C SER A 127 2.99 7.81 9.60
N GLY A 128 2.55 6.73 10.25
CA GLY A 128 3.38 5.99 11.22
C GLY A 128 3.92 6.82 12.39
N PHE A 129 3.17 7.83 12.86
CA PHE A 129 3.65 8.71 13.93
C PHE A 129 3.80 7.97 15.27
N THR A 130 5.03 7.85 15.76
CA THR A 130 5.26 7.47 17.16
C THR A 130 4.69 8.52 18.11
N VAL A 131 3.83 8.07 19.03
CA VAL A 131 3.30 8.88 20.13
C VAL A 131 4.44 9.25 21.06
N ASN A 132 4.61 10.54 21.34
CA ASN A 132 5.56 11.02 22.34
C ASN A 132 5.05 12.29 23.03
N ALA A 133 5.65 12.61 24.18
CA ALA A 133 5.21 13.72 25.03
C ALA A 133 5.33 15.09 24.36
N GLU A 134 6.22 15.25 23.39
CA GLU A 134 6.37 16.51 22.67
C GLU A 134 5.22 16.73 21.69
N ARG A 135 4.90 15.72 20.87
CA ARG A 135 3.82 15.79 19.87
C ARG A 135 2.44 15.89 20.51
N MET A 136 2.24 15.23 21.65
CA MET A 136 0.98 15.32 22.41
C MET A 136 0.69 16.72 22.97
N LYS A 137 1.67 17.65 22.96
CA LYS A 137 1.41 19.06 23.30
C LYS A 137 0.68 19.80 22.18
N SER A 138 0.71 19.29 20.96
CA SER A 138 0.16 19.96 19.77
C SER A 138 -1.11 19.31 19.25
N VAL A 139 -1.23 17.98 19.35
CA VAL A 139 -2.35 17.21 18.81
C VAL A 139 -2.69 16.02 19.70
N ASP A 140 -3.94 15.57 19.60
CA ASP A 140 -4.37 14.30 20.17
C ASP A 140 -3.96 13.12 19.28
N PHE A 141 -3.70 11.96 19.89
CA PHE A 141 -3.33 10.74 19.19
C PHE A 141 -4.38 9.64 19.36
N ILE A 142 -4.64 8.93 18.27
CA ILE A 142 -5.37 7.66 18.26
C ILE A 142 -4.40 6.60 17.75
N THR A 143 -4.17 5.57 18.56
CA THR A 143 -3.23 4.49 18.21
C THR A 143 -3.95 3.39 17.44
N TYR A 144 -3.33 2.90 16.36
CA TYR A 144 -3.84 1.79 15.55
C TYR A 144 -2.79 0.69 15.31
N ALA A 145 -1.53 0.93 15.67
CA ALA A 145 -0.44 -0.02 15.52
C ALA A 145 0.56 0.11 16.68
N ASN A 146 1.20 -1.00 17.02
CA ASN A 146 2.36 -1.04 17.91
C ASN A 146 3.60 -1.30 17.06
N ALA A 147 4.57 -0.38 17.13
CA ALA A 147 5.83 -0.47 16.41
C ALA A 147 7.01 -0.36 17.40
N GLY A 148 8.15 -0.94 17.02
CA GLY A 148 9.38 -0.92 17.79
C GLY A 148 10.58 -0.69 16.89
N LEU A 149 11.69 -0.26 17.50
CA LEU A 149 12.97 -0.12 16.81
C LEU A 149 13.75 -1.43 16.95
N SER A 150 14.37 -1.87 15.86
CA SER A 150 15.25 -3.02 15.86
C SER A 150 16.48 -2.75 15.00
N PHE A 151 17.57 -3.47 15.27
CA PHE A 151 18.76 -3.45 14.43
C PHE A 151 18.69 -4.57 13.42
N GLU A 152 18.87 -4.23 12.16
CA GLU A 152 18.96 -5.19 11.07
C GLU A 152 20.41 -5.34 10.63
N VAL A 153 20.82 -6.57 10.33
CA VAL A 153 22.16 -6.90 9.83
C VAL A 153 22.05 -7.78 8.60
N ARG A 154 23.08 -7.72 7.75
CA ARG A 154 23.21 -8.70 6.66
C ARG A 154 23.21 -10.12 7.23
N LYS A 155 22.64 -11.05 6.45
CA LYS A 155 22.61 -12.48 6.80
C LYS A 155 24.00 -12.95 7.25
N GLY A 156 24.04 -13.61 8.40
CA GLY A 156 25.28 -14.10 9.02
C GLY A 156 26.00 -13.08 9.93
N ASN A 157 25.48 -11.86 10.06
CA ASN A 157 26.06 -10.80 10.91
C ASN A 157 27.57 -10.59 10.68
N PRO A 158 28.00 -10.28 9.44
CA PRO A 158 29.43 -10.25 9.09
C PRO A 158 30.23 -9.21 9.88
N THR A 159 29.59 -8.13 10.33
CA THR A 159 30.20 -7.07 11.14
C THR A 159 30.13 -7.33 12.65
N LYS A 160 29.58 -8.48 13.06
CA LYS A 160 29.40 -8.90 14.47
C LYS A 160 28.78 -7.77 15.30
N VAL A 161 27.67 -7.21 14.82
CA VAL A 161 26.89 -6.22 15.57
C VAL A 161 26.29 -6.93 16.78
N ASP A 162 26.49 -6.33 17.94
CA ASP A 162 25.78 -6.64 19.17
C ASP A 162 24.92 -5.42 19.50
N PRO A 163 23.57 -5.53 19.54
CA PRO A 163 22.69 -4.43 19.94
C PRO A 163 23.03 -3.82 21.30
N LYS A 164 23.75 -4.55 22.17
CA LYS A 164 24.23 -4.06 23.47
C LYS A 164 25.59 -3.34 23.37
N ASN A 165 26.32 -3.49 22.28
CA ASN A 165 27.63 -2.87 22.04
C ASN A 165 27.80 -2.41 20.59
N LEU A 166 27.28 -1.22 20.32
CA LEU A 166 27.26 -0.61 18.99
C LEU A 166 28.46 0.32 18.73
N CYS A 167 29.29 0.59 19.74
CA CYS A 167 30.41 1.52 19.61
C CYS A 167 31.35 1.11 18.46
N GLY A 168 31.55 2.02 17.51
CA GLY A 168 32.44 1.81 16.36
C GLY A 168 31.89 0.89 15.26
N LYS A 169 30.64 0.41 15.37
CA LYS A 169 29.96 -0.35 14.30
C LYS A 169 29.36 0.61 13.27
N LYS A 170 29.33 0.16 12.01
CA LYS A 170 28.73 0.84 10.86
C LYS A 170 27.78 -0.11 10.13
#